data_AF-A0A6J7EYD1-F1
#
_entry.id   AF-A0A6J7EYD1-F1
#
_cell.length_a   1.000
_cell.length_b   1.000
_cell.length_c   1.000
_cell.angle_alpha   90.00
_cell.angle_beta   90.00
_cell.angle_gamma   90.00
#
_symmetry.space_group_name_H-M   'P 1'
#
loop_
_entity.id
_entity.type
_entity.pdbx_description
1 polymer ?
#
loop_
_entity_poly.entity_id
_entity_poly.type
_entity_poly.pdbx_seq_one_letter_code
_entity_poly.pdbx_strand_id
1 'polypeptide(L)'
;MYNWLVANGEGVLTGDSFFHLSAFGDALPGLNLCGAGRVVCLIDPIGDVYACPFAIHENFLAGNIVRDAKDGMGGFQSVWQTSELFQELRSPQTSGACTKCAHFDACRGGCMAAKFFTGLPMDGPDPECVIGNGEMALAAAGEIPKSSVDHSRTGQRKTPRKSVPLTLMMRPPAKICDENPLAGME
;
A
#
# COMPACT_ATOMS: atom_id res chain seq x y z
N MET A 1 -12.52 -6.56 -19.54
CA MET A 1 -12.20 -6.93 -18.15
C MET A 1 -13.43 -6.83 -17.24
N TYR A 2 -14.06 -5.66 -17.10
CA TYR A 2 -15.28 -5.50 -16.28
C TYR A 2 -16.38 -6.55 -16.55
N ASN A 3 -16.87 -6.66 -17.80
CA ASN A 3 -17.90 -7.65 -18.16
C ASN A 3 -17.48 -9.12 -17.86
N TRP A 4 -16.18 -9.41 -17.95
CA TRP A 4 -15.66 -10.74 -17.64
C TRP A 4 -15.71 -11.01 -16.13
N LEU A 5 -15.39 -10.02 -15.30
CA LEU A 5 -15.52 -10.14 -13.83
C LEU A 5 -16.96 -10.27 -13.39
N VAL A 6 -17.88 -9.49 -13.99
CA VAL A 6 -19.32 -9.64 -13.74
C VAL A 6 -19.77 -11.07 -14.05
N ALA A 7 -19.30 -11.65 -15.15
CA ALA A 7 -19.65 -13.01 -15.56
C ALA A 7 -19.01 -14.12 -14.68
N ASN A 8 -17.88 -13.86 -14.02
CA ASN A 8 -17.10 -14.87 -13.29
C ASN A 8 -17.02 -14.60 -11.77
N GLY A 9 -17.74 -13.60 -11.26
CA GLY A 9 -17.51 -12.93 -9.98
C GLY A 9 -17.09 -13.82 -8.80
N GLU A 10 -17.89 -14.83 -8.45
CA GLU A 10 -17.61 -15.71 -7.30
C GLU A 10 -16.40 -16.65 -7.51
N GLY A 11 -15.99 -16.87 -8.77
CA GLY A 11 -14.84 -17.70 -9.13
C GLY A 11 -13.52 -16.95 -9.17
N VAL A 12 -13.51 -15.62 -8.97
CA VAL A 12 -12.31 -14.79 -9.05
C VAL A 12 -11.78 -14.51 -7.64
N LEU A 13 -10.68 -15.16 -7.30
CA LEU A 13 -10.04 -15.07 -5.97
C LEU A 13 -9.07 -13.88 -5.82
N THR A 14 -8.79 -13.13 -6.89
CA THR A 14 -7.77 -12.06 -6.90
C THR A 14 -8.40 -10.70 -6.61
N GLY A 15 -8.07 -10.10 -5.47
CA GLY A 15 -8.68 -8.85 -4.98
C GLY A 15 -7.88 -7.56 -5.20
N ASP A 16 -6.69 -7.59 -5.81
CA ASP A 16 -5.72 -6.50 -5.67
C ASP A 16 -5.29 -5.81 -6.97
N SER A 17 -5.74 -6.25 -8.15
CA SER A 17 -5.26 -5.68 -9.42
C SER A 17 -6.21 -4.69 -10.10
N PHE A 18 -7.32 -4.32 -9.47
CA PHE A 18 -8.38 -3.53 -10.12
C PHE A 18 -8.54 -2.10 -9.58
N PHE A 19 -7.43 -1.46 -9.21
CA PHE A 19 -7.37 -0.02 -8.93
C PHE A 19 -7.96 0.87 -10.06
N HIS A 20 -8.20 0.30 -11.24
CA HIS A 20 -8.70 1.00 -12.45
C HIS A 20 -10.10 0.58 -12.91
N LEU A 21 -10.80 -0.34 -12.24
CA LEU A 21 -12.15 -0.75 -12.70
C LEU A 21 -13.29 0.13 -12.21
N SER A 22 -13.05 0.99 -11.22
CA SER A 22 -14.05 1.97 -10.77
C SER A 22 -14.49 2.95 -11.87
N ALA A 23 -13.71 3.09 -12.94
CA ALA A 23 -14.06 3.96 -14.07
C ALA A 23 -15.05 3.33 -15.06
N PHE A 24 -15.33 2.03 -14.98
CA PHE A 24 -16.21 1.32 -15.92
C PHE A 24 -17.25 0.46 -15.17
N GLY A 25 -18.52 0.85 -15.25
CA GLY A 25 -19.67 0.05 -14.76
C GLY A 25 -20.01 0.23 -13.29
N ASP A 26 -20.92 -0.61 -12.78
CA ASP A 26 -21.37 -0.63 -11.38
C ASP A 26 -20.28 -1.17 -10.43
N ALA A 27 -20.32 -0.73 -9.17
CA ALA A 27 -19.39 -1.18 -8.13
C ALA A 27 -19.45 -2.70 -7.91
N LEU A 28 -18.29 -3.35 -7.88
CA LEU A 28 -18.18 -4.79 -7.59
C LEU A 28 -17.92 -5.03 -6.08
N PRO A 29 -18.59 -6.02 -5.46
CA PRO A 29 -18.38 -6.35 -4.05
C PRO A 29 -16.93 -6.64 -3.71
N GLY A 30 -16.46 -6.17 -2.54
CA GLY A 30 -15.16 -6.51 -1.99
C GLY A 30 -13.97 -5.65 -2.45
N LEU A 31 -14.12 -4.87 -3.53
CA LEU A 31 -13.06 -3.96 -4.01
C LEU A 31 -12.81 -2.75 -3.11
N ASN A 32 -13.69 -2.51 -2.15
CA ASN A 32 -13.62 -1.39 -1.21
C ASN A 32 -13.07 -1.79 0.17
N LEU A 33 -12.49 -2.98 0.30
CA LEU A 33 -11.85 -3.47 1.51
C LEU A 33 -10.33 -3.29 1.42
N CYS A 34 -9.70 -3.00 2.57
CA CYS A 34 -8.24 -3.06 2.66
C CYS A 34 -7.75 -4.48 2.35
N GLY A 35 -6.91 -4.62 1.33
CA GLY A 35 -6.40 -5.92 0.90
C GLY A 35 -5.21 -6.45 1.71
N ALA A 36 -4.65 -5.65 2.60
CA ALA A 36 -3.38 -5.93 3.28
C ALA A 36 -3.43 -7.25 4.07
N GLY A 37 -2.54 -8.18 3.74
CA GLY A 37 -2.50 -9.53 4.31
C GLY A 37 -3.72 -10.41 3.99
N ARG A 38 -4.70 -9.93 3.22
CA ARG A 38 -5.95 -10.65 2.86
C ARG A 38 -5.92 -11.15 1.43
N VAL A 39 -5.62 -10.23 0.50
CA VAL A 39 -5.55 -10.50 -0.94
C VAL A 39 -4.25 -9.97 -1.56
N VAL A 40 -3.47 -9.18 -0.82
CA VAL A 40 -2.16 -8.67 -1.23
C VAL A 40 -1.15 -8.79 -0.09
N CYS A 41 0.12 -8.98 -0.44
CA CYS A 41 1.29 -8.74 0.40
C CYS A 41 2.47 -8.35 -0.50
N LEU A 42 3.51 -7.75 0.08
CA LEU A 42 4.78 -7.52 -0.58
C LEU A 42 5.78 -8.57 -0.09
N ILE A 43 6.53 -9.18 -1.00
CA ILE A 43 7.75 -9.93 -0.67
C ILE A 43 8.92 -9.13 -1.24
N ASP A 44 9.85 -8.72 -0.39
CA ASP A 44 11.02 -7.96 -0.81
C ASP A 44 12.14 -8.88 -1.38
N PRO A 45 13.22 -8.31 -1.95
CA PRO A 45 14.31 -9.10 -2.53
C PRO A 45 15.09 -9.97 -1.55
N ILE A 46 15.02 -9.72 -0.23
CA ILE A 46 15.67 -10.54 0.80
C ILE A 46 14.70 -11.54 1.44
N GLY A 47 13.45 -11.56 0.97
CA GLY A 47 12.41 -12.51 1.33
C GLY A 47 11.49 -12.05 2.46
N ASP A 48 11.62 -10.82 2.95
CA ASP A 48 10.75 -10.27 3.99
C ASP A 48 9.36 -10.01 3.41
N VAL A 49 8.33 -10.41 4.15
CA VAL A 49 6.94 -10.38 3.73
C VAL A 49 6.21 -9.30 4.51
N TYR A 50 5.74 -8.26 3.84
CA TYR A 50 4.97 -7.18 4.44
C TYR A 50 3.50 -7.26 4.05
N ALA A 51 2.59 -6.82 4.92
CA ALA A 51 1.15 -6.89 4.68
C ALA A 51 0.68 -6.07 3.47
N CYS A 52 1.37 -4.98 3.12
CA CYS A 52 0.98 -4.08 2.05
C CYS A 52 2.23 -3.52 1.34
N PRO A 53 2.23 -3.41 -0.01
CA PRO A 53 3.33 -2.75 -0.74
C PRO A 53 3.60 -1.31 -0.32
N PHE A 54 2.58 -0.64 0.23
CA PHE A 54 2.69 0.73 0.75
C PHE A 54 3.04 0.79 2.23
N ALA A 55 3.23 -0.36 2.90
CA ALA A 55 3.50 -0.46 4.33
C ALA A 55 4.75 -1.29 4.64
N ILE A 56 5.90 -0.86 4.09
CA ILE A 56 7.20 -1.49 4.31
C ILE A 56 7.80 -0.99 5.63
N HIS A 57 7.20 -1.42 6.74
CA HIS A 57 7.57 -1.04 8.10
C HIS A 57 7.49 -2.28 9.01
N GLU A 58 8.30 -2.34 10.07
CA GLU A 58 8.37 -3.49 10.99
C GLU A 58 7.01 -3.88 11.59
N ASN A 59 6.16 -2.90 11.95
CA ASN A 59 4.77 -3.14 12.39
C ASN A 59 3.91 -3.93 11.40
N PHE A 60 4.30 -3.96 10.13
CA PHE A 60 3.59 -4.69 9.07
C PHE A 60 4.43 -5.83 8.47
N LEU A 61 5.55 -6.19 9.09
CA LEU A 61 6.37 -7.33 8.73
C LEU A 61 5.73 -8.61 9.27
N ALA A 62 5.30 -9.49 8.37
CA ALA A 62 4.62 -10.74 8.68
C ALA A 62 5.57 -11.92 8.91
N GLY A 63 6.81 -11.82 8.43
CA GLY A 63 7.85 -12.85 8.49
C GLY A 63 8.75 -12.82 7.27
N ASN A 64 9.55 -13.87 7.07
CA ASN A 64 10.45 -14.05 5.94
C ASN A 64 10.31 -15.46 5.32
N ILE A 65 10.28 -15.53 3.99
CA ILE A 65 10.03 -16.79 3.27
C ILE A 65 11.14 -17.84 3.41
N VAL A 66 12.34 -17.47 3.84
CA VAL A 66 13.44 -18.42 4.05
C VAL A 66 13.55 -18.75 5.53
N ARG A 67 13.53 -17.73 6.40
CA ARG A 67 13.80 -17.87 7.84
C ARG A 67 12.64 -18.49 8.61
N ASP A 68 11.40 -18.23 8.19
CA ASP A 68 10.19 -18.64 8.92
C ASP A 68 9.45 -19.80 8.24
N ALA A 69 10.14 -20.50 7.33
CA ALA A 69 9.61 -21.72 6.73
C ALA A 69 9.41 -22.81 7.80
N LYS A 70 8.22 -23.42 7.81
CA LYS A 70 7.89 -24.53 8.71
C LYS A 70 8.09 -25.87 8.01
N ASP A 71 8.51 -26.88 8.76
CA ASP A 71 8.70 -28.23 8.23
C ASP A 71 7.42 -28.74 7.54
N GLY A 72 7.57 -29.20 6.29
CA GLY A 72 6.46 -29.68 5.48
C GLY A 72 5.58 -28.60 4.84
N MET A 73 5.94 -27.31 4.97
CA MET A 73 5.27 -26.20 4.28
C MET A 73 6.27 -25.39 3.46
N GLY A 74 5.82 -24.82 2.33
CA GLY A 74 6.61 -23.83 1.60
C GLY A 74 6.75 -22.55 2.42
N GLY A 75 7.90 -21.87 2.33
CA GLY A 75 8.17 -20.70 3.17
C GLY A 75 7.15 -19.55 3.07
N PHE A 76 6.75 -19.20 1.84
CA PHE A 76 5.65 -18.24 1.66
C PHE A 76 4.33 -18.75 2.23
N GLN A 77 4.02 -20.03 2.04
CA GLN A 77 2.79 -20.64 2.58
C GLN A 77 2.77 -20.56 4.12
N SER A 78 3.90 -20.80 4.78
CA SER A 78 4.04 -20.67 6.24
C SER A 78 3.71 -19.26 6.70
N VAL A 79 4.33 -18.24 6.10
CA VAL A 79 4.05 -16.83 6.46
C VAL A 79 2.61 -16.48 6.13
N TRP A 80 2.15 -16.75 4.91
CA TRP A 80 0.81 -16.38 4.46
C TRP A 80 -0.30 -16.99 5.32
N GLN A 81 -0.19 -18.26 5.71
CA GLN A 81 -1.28 -18.95 6.43
C GLN A 81 -1.17 -18.80 7.95
N THR A 82 0.04 -18.61 8.48
CA THR A 82 0.28 -18.76 9.92
C THR A 82 0.87 -17.53 10.62
N SER A 83 1.20 -16.46 9.87
CA SER A 83 1.62 -15.20 10.48
C SER A 83 0.53 -14.62 11.38
N GLU A 84 0.89 -14.28 12.62
CA GLU A 84 -0.01 -13.66 13.60
C GLU A 84 -0.57 -12.33 13.05
N LEU A 85 0.29 -11.49 12.46
CA LEU A 85 -0.12 -10.24 11.84
C LEU A 85 -1.19 -10.46 10.76
N PHE A 86 -1.01 -11.45 9.89
CA PHE A 86 -2.00 -11.71 8.84
C PHE A 86 -3.30 -12.29 9.41
N GLN A 87 -3.24 -13.09 10.46
CA GLN A 87 -4.45 -13.56 11.15
C GLN A 87 -5.21 -12.40 11.80
N GLU A 88 -4.51 -11.47 12.44
CA GLU A 88 -5.08 -10.25 13.01
C GLU A 88 -5.72 -9.38 11.92
N LEU A 89 -5.00 -9.09 10.84
CA LEU A 89 -5.52 -8.28 9.73
C LEU A 89 -6.72 -8.92 9.03
N ARG A 90 -6.83 -10.25 9.02
CA ARG A 90 -7.98 -10.99 8.46
C ARG A 90 -9.17 -11.07 9.42
N SER A 91 -8.96 -10.82 10.71
CA SER A 91 -10.04 -10.84 11.68
C SER A 91 -11.06 -9.71 11.41
N PRO A 92 -12.34 -9.88 11.80
CA PRO A 92 -13.33 -8.82 11.69
C PRO A 92 -12.88 -7.56 12.43
N GLN A 93 -12.67 -6.47 11.70
CA GLN A 93 -12.32 -5.18 12.28
C GLN A 93 -13.63 -4.48 12.68
N THR A 94 -14.02 -4.62 13.95
CA THR A 94 -15.29 -4.11 14.50
C THR A 94 -15.13 -2.89 15.39
N SER A 95 -13.95 -2.30 15.46
CA SER A 95 -13.64 -1.16 16.32
C SER A 95 -13.28 0.09 15.51
N GLY A 96 -13.41 1.26 16.14
CA GLY A 96 -12.93 2.53 15.59
C GLY A 96 -14.01 3.53 15.18
N ALA A 97 -13.55 4.73 14.84
CA ALA A 97 -14.36 5.91 14.53
C ALA A 97 -15.33 5.68 13.36
N CYS A 98 -14.98 4.80 12.42
CA CYS A 98 -15.77 4.54 11.22
C CYS A 98 -16.93 3.57 11.42
N THR A 99 -16.98 2.79 12.52
CA THR A 99 -17.99 1.74 12.73
C THR A 99 -19.43 2.24 12.81
N LYS A 100 -19.61 3.52 13.21
CA LYS A 100 -20.92 4.20 13.27
C LYS A 100 -21.17 5.14 12.08
N CYS A 101 -20.27 5.18 11.11
CA CYS A 101 -20.42 6.04 9.93
C CYS A 101 -21.50 5.47 9.01
N ALA A 102 -22.44 6.32 8.58
CA ALA A 102 -23.49 5.94 7.63
C ALA A 102 -22.93 5.46 6.26
N HIS A 103 -21.67 5.79 5.95
CA HIS A 103 -20.98 5.42 4.71
C HIS A 103 -19.97 4.28 4.92
N PHE A 104 -19.99 3.59 6.06
CA PHE A 104 -19.01 2.54 6.37
C PHE A 104 -18.99 1.43 5.31
N ASP A 105 -20.14 1.04 4.77
CA ASP A 105 -20.21 0.00 3.74
C ASP A 105 -19.55 0.40 2.42
N ALA A 106 -19.34 1.70 2.17
CA ALA A 106 -18.72 2.21 0.95
C ALA A 106 -17.19 2.20 1.00
N CYS A 107 -16.56 2.51 2.14
CA CYS A 107 -15.09 2.60 2.24
C CYS A 107 -14.45 1.65 3.26
N ARG A 108 -15.25 1.06 4.16
CA ARG A 108 -14.81 0.13 5.21
C ARG A 108 -13.68 0.68 6.09
N GLY A 109 -13.63 2.00 6.26
CA GLY A 109 -12.60 2.68 7.06
C GLY A 109 -11.32 3.03 6.30
N GLY A 110 -11.23 2.76 5.00
CA GLY A 110 -10.15 3.22 4.13
C GLY A 110 -8.80 2.50 4.29
N CYS A 111 -7.75 3.16 3.86
CA CYS A 111 -6.38 2.69 3.78
C CYS A 111 -5.66 2.73 5.14
N MET A 112 -5.33 1.54 5.64
CA MET A 112 -4.48 1.38 6.83
C MET A 112 -3.11 2.06 6.69
N ALA A 113 -2.44 1.89 5.54
CA ALA A 113 -1.10 2.43 5.35
C ALA A 113 -1.10 3.96 5.39
N ALA A 114 -2.12 4.59 4.80
CA ALA A 114 -2.29 6.04 4.83
C ALA A 114 -2.40 6.53 6.27
N LYS A 115 -3.30 5.94 7.08
CA LYS A 115 -3.43 6.29 8.50
C LYS A 115 -2.10 6.19 9.24
N PHE A 116 -1.42 5.06 9.10
CA PHE A 116 -0.17 4.81 9.79
C PHE A 116 0.89 5.86 9.46
N PHE A 117 1.17 6.11 8.16
CA PHE A 117 2.20 7.07 7.76
C PHE A 117 1.79 8.54 7.88
N THR A 118 0.53 8.83 8.21
CA THR A 118 0.11 10.18 8.60
C THR A 118 0.00 10.35 10.12
N GLY A 119 0.43 9.36 10.92
CA GLY A 119 0.39 9.42 12.39
C GLY A 119 -1.01 9.29 12.99
N LEU A 120 -1.97 8.79 12.20
CA LEU A 120 -3.33 8.49 12.67
C LEU A 120 -3.40 7.08 13.27
N PRO A 121 -4.24 6.87 14.29
CA PRO A 121 -4.45 5.54 14.84
C PRO A 121 -5.16 4.63 13.83
N MET A 122 -4.91 3.33 13.96
CA MET A 122 -5.46 2.30 13.08
C MET A 122 -6.99 2.28 13.01
N ASP A 123 -7.63 2.57 14.13
CA ASP A 123 -9.08 2.66 14.32
C ASP A 123 -9.63 4.07 14.04
N GLY A 124 -8.78 5.00 13.61
CA GLY A 124 -9.14 6.34 13.15
C GLY A 124 -9.68 6.37 11.72
N PRO A 125 -10.17 7.53 11.26
CA PRO A 125 -10.58 7.72 9.87
C PRO A 125 -9.37 7.69 8.93
N ASP A 126 -9.60 7.32 7.67
CA ASP A 126 -8.62 7.56 6.60
C ASP A 126 -8.36 9.07 6.46
N PRO A 127 -7.10 9.52 6.27
CA PRO A 127 -6.81 10.94 6.04
C PRO A 127 -7.59 11.54 4.86
N GLU A 128 -7.91 10.75 3.83
CA GLU A 128 -8.72 11.11 2.66
C GLU A 128 -10.21 10.81 2.83
N CYS A 129 -10.70 10.73 4.08
CA CYS A 129 -12.12 10.55 4.35
C CYS A 129 -12.95 11.68 3.70
N VAL A 130 -13.77 11.33 2.71
CA VAL A 130 -14.51 12.28 1.85
C VAL A 130 -15.50 13.19 2.59
N ILE A 131 -15.86 12.86 3.83
CA ILE A 131 -16.74 13.67 4.69
C ILE A 131 -15.95 14.54 5.70
N GLY A 132 -14.62 14.62 5.58
CA GLY A 132 -13.76 15.53 6.35
C GLY A 132 -13.28 15.01 7.70
N ASN A 133 -13.67 13.79 8.13
CA ASN A 133 -13.24 13.24 9.42
C ASN A 133 -11.71 12.99 9.48
N GLY A 134 -11.09 12.71 8.34
CA GLY A 134 -9.64 12.50 8.21
C GLY A 134 -8.86 13.77 8.54
N GLU A 135 -9.22 14.89 7.90
CA GLU A 135 -8.64 16.21 8.14
C GLU A 135 -8.73 16.61 9.62
N MET A 136 -9.90 16.45 10.24
CA MET A 136 -10.09 16.75 11.66
C MET A 136 -9.19 15.90 12.56
N ALA A 137 -9.02 14.61 12.23
CA ALA A 137 -8.15 13.72 13.00
C ALA A 137 -6.67 14.06 12.79
N LEU A 138 -6.27 14.48 11.58
CA LEU A 138 -4.89 14.88 11.27
C LEU A 138 -4.44 16.09 12.07
N ALA A 139 -5.34 17.04 12.33
CA ALA A 139 -5.05 18.20 13.18
C ALA A 139 -4.63 17.80 14.62
N ALA A 140 -5.01 16.60 15.06
CA ALA A 140 -4.67 16.04 16.36
C ALA A 140 -3.72 14.83 16.27
N ALA A 141 -3.16 14.55 15.08
CA ALA A 141 -2.31 13.39 14.86
C ALA A 141 -1.01 13.44 15.67
N GLY A 142 -0.53 12.25 16.02
CA GLY A 142 0.67 12.08 16.83
C GLY A 142 1.95 12.06 15.99
N GLU A 143 2.95 11.34 16.50
CA GLU A 143 4.22 11.16 15.81
C GLU A 143 4.04 10.35 14.51
N ILE A 144 4.60 10.86 13.41
CA ILE A 144 4.63 10.14 12.13
C ILE A 144 5.68 9.03 12.22
N PRO A 145 5.30 7.75 12.03
CA PRO A 145 6.24 6.65 12.03
C PRO A 145 7.33 6.85 10.98
N LYS A 146 8.59 6.73 11.40
CA LYS A 146 9.72 6.72 10.48
C LYS A 146 9.88 5.33 9.92
N SER A 147 10.33 5.22 8.67
CA SER A 147 10.78 3.94 8.15
C SER A 147 11.86 3.35 9.08
N SER A 148 11.60 2.16 9.61
CA SER A 148 12.61 1.35 10.34
C SER A 148 13.86 1.08 9.49
N VAL A 149 13.70 1.13 8.16
CA VAL A 149 14.78 0.95 7.19
C VAL A 149 15.21 2.33 6.68
N ASP A 150 16.37 2.80 7.11
CA ASP A 150 16.99 4.01 6.56
C ASP A 150 17.87 3.66 5.36
N HIS A 151 17.28 3.68 4.15
CA HIS A 151 18.04 3.60 2.90
C HIS A 151 18.66 4.95 2.51
N SER A 152 18.46 6.01 3.30
CA SER A 152 19.19 7.24 3.09
C SER A 152 20.67 6.93 3.28
N ARG A 153 21.50 7.45 2.38
CA ARG A 153 22.95 7.29 2.47
C ARG A 153 23.47 7.95 3.75
N THR A 154 23.61 7.16 4.82
CA THR A 154 24.23 7.55 6.09
C THR A 154 25.74 7.46 5.94
N GLY A 155 26.35 8.54 5.48
CA GLY A 155 27.81 8.64 5.47
C GLY A 155 28.31 9.84 4.72
N GLN A 156 29.22 10.59 5.36
CA GLN A 156 30.17 11.42 4.64
C GLN A 156 30.84 10.53 3.60
N ARG A 157 30.51 10.79 2.33
CA ARG A 157 31.04 10.06 1.19
C ARG A 157 32.56 10.17 1.25
N LYS A 158 33.30 9.05 1.36
CA LYS A 158 34.79 9.06 1.31
C LYS A 158 35.33 9.78 0.07
N THR A 159 34.51 9.92 -0.96
CA THR A 159 34.70 10.83 -2.09
C THR A 159 33.41 11.62 -2.32
N PRO A 160 33.36 12.94 -2.10
CA PRO A 160 32.24 13.71 -2.61
C PRO A 160 32.29 13.56 -4.14
N ARG A 161 31.34 12.82 -4.74
CA ARG A 161 31.03 13.08 -6.15
C ARG A 161 30.69 14.56 -6.15
N LYS A 162 31.51 15.38 -6.82
CA LYS A 162 31.11 16.75 -7.20
C LYS A 162 29.65 16.63 -7.62
N SER A 163 28.78 17.49 -7.07
CA SER A 163 27.42 17.63 -7.58
C SER A 163 27.52 17.56 -9.09
N VAL A 164 26.86 16.58 -9.71
CA VAL A 164 26.81 16.53 -11.17
C VAL A 164 26.04 17.79 -11.52
N PRO A 165 26.66 18.81 -12.13
CA PRO A 165 25.92 19.99 -12.51
C PRO A 165 24.99 19.53 -13.63
N LEU A 166 23.73 19.32 -13.27
CA LEU A 166 22.69 19.08 -14.26
C LEU A 166 22.48 20.42 -14.98
N THR A 167 22.90 20.50 -16.23
CA THR A 167 22.46 21.57 -17.10
C THR A 167 20.98 21.31 -17.38
N LEU A 168 20.10 21.99 -16.63
CA LEU A 168 18.67 21.97 -16.89
C LEU A 168 18.45 22.46 -18.33
N MET A 169 17.93 21.57 -19.18
CA MET A 169 17.49 21.97 -20.50
C MET A 169 16.26 22.85 -20.33
N MET A 170 16.36 24.13 -20.67
CA MET A 170 15.21 25.03 -20.72
C MET A 170 14.37 24.85 -22.00
N ARG A 171 14.72 23.88 -22.85
CA ARG A 171 14.02 23.63 -24.10
C ARG A 171 12.79 22.78 -23.81
N PRO A 172 11.58 23.24 -24.14
CA PRO A 172 10.38 22.44 -23.97
C PRO A 172 10.45 21.18 -24.85
N PRO A 173 9.85 20.04 -24.42
CA PRO A 173 9.82 18.82 -25.22
C PRO A 173 9.19 19.08 -26.59
N ALA A 174 9.68 18.39 -27.61
CA ALA A 174 9.27 18.62 -29.00
C ALA A 174 7.75 18.40 -29.22
N LYS A 175 7.12 17.58 -28.37
CA LYS A 175 5.68 17.34 -28.32
C LYS A 175 5.21 17.21 -26.87
N ILE A 176 3.94 17.57 -26.62
CA ILE A 176 3.31 17.57 -25.28
C ILE A 176 3.25 16.17 -24.65
N CYS A 177 3.28 15.10 -25.45
CA CYS A 177 3.11 13.71 -25.03
C CYS A 177 4.27 12.79 -25.45
N ASP A 178 5.49 13.32 -25.55
CA ASP A 178 6.64 12.46 -25.85
C ASP A 178 7.00 11.61 -24.62
N GLU A 179 6.87 10.28 -24.74
CA GLU A 179 7.16 9.34 -23.64
C GLU A 179 8.66 9.25 -23.33
N ASN A 180 9.51 9.61 -24.30
CA ASN A 180 10.95 9.63 -24.15
C ASN A 180 11.44 11.08 -23.96
N PRO A 181 11.97 11.46 -22.79
CA PRO A 181 12.48 12.81 -22.55
C PRO A 181 13.71 13.18 -23.40
N LEU A 182 14.26 12.22 -24.15
CA LEU A 182 15.40 12.39 -25.06
C LEU A 182 15.00 12.34 -26.56
N ALA A 183 13.70 12.25 -26.87
CA ALA A 183 13.23 12.25 -28.25
C ALA A 183 13.66 13.53 -28.99
N GLY A 184 14.28 13.36 -30.17
CA GLY A 184 14.76 14.48 -31.00
C GLY A 184 16.13 15.03 -30.59
N MET A 185 16.89 14.34 -29.76
CA MET A 185 18.32 14.61 -29.51
C MET A 185 19.18 13.82 -30.51
N GLU A 186 19.67 14.49 -31.56
CA GLU A 186 20.89 14.09 -32.31
C GLU A 186 22.09 14.91 -31.83
#